data_AF-A0A7K8MGB6-F1
#
_entry.id   AF-A0A7K8MGB6-F1
#
_cell.length_a   1.000
_cell.length_b   1.000
_cell.length_c   1.000
_cell.angle_alpha   90.00
_cell.angle_beta   90.00
_cell.angle_gamma   90.00
#
_symmetry.space_group_name_H-M   'P 1'
#
loop_
_entity.id
_entity.type
_entity.pdbx_description
1 polymer ?
#
loop_
_entity_poly.entity_id
_entity_poly.type
_entity_poly.pdbx_seq_one_letter_code
_entity_poly.pdbx_strand_id
1 'polypeptide(L)' 'RGFSELPPLTLADIKDRVLYVLKLYDKIDPEKLTAESHFMKDLGLDSLDQVEIIMAMEDEFG' A
#
# COMPACT_ATOMS: atom_id res chain seq x y z
N ARG A 1 -15.79 24.90 -9.85
CA ARG A 1 -14.73 24.03 -10.40
C ARG A 1 -13.43 24.42 -9.71
N GLY A 2 -13.18 23.87 -8.52
CA GLY A 2 -11.94 24.09 -7.76
C GLY A 2 -11.17 22.78 -7.74
N PHE A 3 -10.52 22.46 -8.87
CA PHE A 3 -9.51 21.41 -8.93
C PHE A 3 -8.17 22.13 -9.03
N SER A 4 -7.73 22.73 -7.93
CA SER A 4 -6.43 23.37 -7.86
C SER A 4 -5.88 23.10 -6.47
N GLU A 5 -4.75 22.41 -6.45
CA GLU A 5 -3.87 22.20 -5.31
C GLU A 5 -4.30 21.05 -4.38
N LEU A 6 -4.23 19.82 -4.90
CA LEU A 6 -3.84 18.70 -4.05
C LEU A 6 -2.49 19.11 -3.43
N PRO A 7 -2.34 19.11 -2.09
CA PRO A 7 -1.07 19.41 -1.45
C PRO A 7 0.02 18.50 -2.02
N PRO A 8 1.30 18.94 -2.04
CA PRO A 8 2.39 18.09 -2.47
C PRO A 8 2.30 16.79 -1.67
N LEU A 9 2.11 15.66 -2.35
CA LEU A 9 2.06 14.33 -1.74
C LEU A 9 3.32 14.18 -0.89
N THR A 10 3.18 14.36 0.42
CA THR A 10 4.32 14.23 1.32
C THR A 10 4.65 12.75 1.41
N LEU A 11 5.90 12.42 1.77
CA LEU A 11 6.26 11.03 2.01
C LEU A 11 5.37 10.38 3.09
N ALA A 12 4.82 11.18 4.00
CA ALA A 12 3.84 10.73 4.98
C ALA A 12 2.50 10.35 4.31
N ASP A 13 1.97 11.18 3.42
CA ASP A 13 0.72 10.89 2.70
C ASP A 13 0.84 9.66 1.80
N ILE A 14 1.99 9.51 1.13
CA ILE A 14 2.28 8.32 0.29
C ILE A 14 2.33 7.08 1.18
N LYS A 15 3.03 7.15 2.31
CA LYS A 15 3.12 6.05 3.26
C LYS A 15 1.73 5.65 3.77
N ASP A 16 0.89 6.61 4.15
CA ASP A 16 -0.45 6.33 4.65
C ASP A 16 -1.35 5.72 3.57
N ARG A 17 -1.27 6.21 2.32
CA ARG A 17 -1.99 5.61 1.18
C ARG A 17 -1.52 4.18 0.89
N VAL A 18 -0.20 3.92 0.89
CA VAL A 18 0.36 2.57 0.69
C VAL A 18 -0.11 1.63 1.81
N LEU A 19 -0.01 2.05 3.07
CA LEU A 19 -0.53 1.25 4.19
C LEU A 19 -2.04 1.01 4.06
N TYR A 20 -2.80 2.00 3.60
CA TYR A 20 -4.25 1.86 3.41
C TYR A 20 -4.59 0.81 2.34
N VAL A 21 -3.94 0.85 1.17
CA VAL A 21 -4.14 -0.15 0.11
C VAL A 21 -3.78 -1.55 0.59
N LEU A 22 -2.68 -1.68 1.33
CA LEU A 22 -2.28 -2.97 1.92
C LEU A 22 -3.29 -3.49 2.95
N LYS A 23 -3.93 -2.61 3.73
CA LYS A 23 -4.99 -3.02 4.68
C LYS A 23 -6.29 -3.46 4.01
N LEU A 24 -6.56 -2.98 2.80
CA LEU A 24 -7.73 -3.40 2.01
C LEU A 24 -7.52 -4.76 1.33
N TYR A 25 -6.29 -5.26 1.32
CA TYR A 25 -5.97 -6.53 0.72
C TYR A 25 -6.37 -7.65 1.67
N ASP A 26 -7.39 -8.45 1.30
CA ASP A 26 -7.99 -9.49 2.16
C ASP A 26 -6.98 -10.53 2.70
N LYS A 27 -5.84 -10.69 2.04
CA LYS A 27 -4.76 -11.60 2.47
C LYS A 27 -3.82 -11.00 3.53
N ILE A 28 -3.96 -9.71 3.84
CA ILE A 28 -3.08 -8.99 4.76
C ILE A 28 -3.83 -8.72 6.07
N ASP A 29 -3.27 -9.21 7.17
CA ASP A 29 -3.75 -8.87 8.51
C ASP A 29 -3.35 -7.43 8.86
N PRO A 30 -4.30 -6.49 9.06
CA PRO A 30 -3.98 -5.09 9.36
C PRO A 30 -3.29 -4.93 10.73
N GLU A 31 -3.40 -5.92 11.62
CA GLU A 31 -2.73 -5.95 12.92
C GLU A 31 -1.25 -6.34 12.82
N LYS A 32 -0.87 -7.13 11.79
CA LYS A 32 0.52 -7.53 11.52
C LYS A 32 1.22 -6.60 10.54
N LEU A 33 0.46 -5.77 9.84
CA LEU A 33 0.96 -4.82 8.87
C LEU A 33 1.58 -3.60 9.56
N THR A 34 2.89 -3.49 9.44
CA THR A 34 3.65 -2.30 9.81
C THR A 34 4.44 -1.80 8.60
N ALA A 35 4.89 -0.55 8.65
CA ALA A 35 5.72 0.02 7.58
C ALA A 35 7.06 -0.70 7.36
N GLU A 36 7.48 -1.52 8.34
CA GLU A 36 8.73 -2.27 8.33
C GLU A 36 8.49 -3.79 8.13
N SER A 37 7.23 -4.21 8.01
CA SER A 37 6.88 -5.63 7.88
C SER A 37 7.33 -6.21 6.54
N HIS A 38 7.84 -7.43 6.57
CA HIS A 38 8.19 -8.21 5.40
C HIS A 38 6.96 -8.94 4.84
N PHE A 39 6.59 -8.66 3.59
CA PHE A 39 5.45 -9.31 2.90
C PHE A 39 5.49 -10.84 2.96
N MET A 40 6.67 -11.44 2.75
CA MET A 40 6.80 -12.90 2.72
C MET A 40 6.91 -13.53 4.11
N LYS A 41 7.66 -12.91 5.03
CA LYS A 41 7.98 -13.50 6.35
C LYS A 41 6.97 -13.15 7.45
N ASP A 42 6.48 -11.91 7.47
CA ASP A 42 5.57 -11.43 8.51
C ASP A 42 4.11 -11.59 8.10
N LEU A 43 3.81 -11.36 6.82
CA LEU A 43 2.46 -11.47 6.28
C LEU A 43 2.19 -12.81 5.57
N GLY A 44 3.23 -13.61 5.33
CA GLY A 44 3.07 -14.94 4.73
C GLY A 44 2.56 -14.91 3.28
N LEU A 45 2.76 -13.79 2.58
CA LEU A 45 2.33 -13.64 1.19
C LEU A 45 3.23 -14.43 0.25
N ASP A 46 2.65 -14.98 -0.80
CA ASP A 46 3.43 -15.62 -1.87
C ASP A 46 3.99 -14.58 -2.84
N SER A 47 4.97 -14.99 -3.63
CA SER A 47 5.53 -14.26 -4.77
C SER A 47 4.47 -13.71 -5.73
N LEU A 48 3.37 -14.45 -5.97
CA LEU A 48 2.26 -13.97 -6.80
C LEU A 48 1.46 -12.84 -6.14
N ASP A 49 1.18 -12.97 -4.84
CA ASP A 49 0.45 -11.94 -4.08
C ASP A 49 1.24 -10.62 -4.06
N GLN A 50 2.58 -10.72 -3.94
CA GLN A 50 3.45 -9.55 -3.99
C GLN A 50 3.37 -8.83 -5.36
N VAL A 51 3.29 -9.58 -6.47
CA VAL A 51 3.16 -9.01 -7.81
C VAL A 51 1.80 -8.33 -7.99
N GLU A 52 0.71 -8.92 -7.49
CA GLU A 52 -0.62 -8.30 -7.52
C GLU A 52 -0.66 -7.00 -6.72
N ILE A 53 -0.08 -6.98 -5.53
CA ILE A 53 0.03 -5.77 -4.70
C ILE A 53 0.82 -4.69 -5.42
N ILE A 54 1.95 -5.03 -6.07
CA ILE A 54 2.76 -4.06 -6.81
C ILE A 54 1.96 -3.51 -8.00
N MET A 55 1.26 -4.34 -8.77
CA MET A 55 0.41 -3.85 -9.86
C MET A 55 -0.70 -2.92 -9.36
N ALA A 56 -1.35 -3.24 -8.23
CA ALA A 56 -2.37 -2.38 -7.65
C ALA A 56 -1.79 -1.02 -7.19
N MET A 57 -0.57 -1.02 -6.64
CA MET A 57 0.14 0.20 -6.28
C MET A 57 0.57 1.01 -7.50
N GLU A 58 1.03 0.35 -8.56
CA GLU A 58 1.38 0.99 -9.84
C GLU A 58 0.15 1.65 -10.49
N ASP A 59 -1.04 1.04 -10.40
CA ASP A 59 -2.29 1.65 -10.91
C ASP A 59 -2.78 2.81 -10.04
N GLU A 60 -2.55 2.75 -8.71
CA GLU A 60 -2.98 3.78 -7.74
C GLU A 60 -2.07 5.02 -7.72
N PHE A 61 -0.79 4.88 -8.10
CA PHE A 61 0.24 5.93 -8.03
C PHE A 61 0.95 6.27 -9.36
N GLY A 62 0.84 5.43 -10.40
CA GLY A 62 1.40 5.66 -11.74
C GLY A 62 0.56 6.62 -12.58
#